data_AF-A0A8E1RQF1-F1
#
_entry.id   AF-A0A8E1RQF1-F1
#
_cell.length_a   1.000
_cell.length_b   1.000
_cell.length_c   1.000
_cell.angle_alpha   90.00
_cell.angle_beta   90.00
_cell.angle_gamma   90.00
#
_symmetry.space_group_name_H-M   'P 1'
#
loop_
_entity.id
_entity.type
_entity.pdbx_description
1 polymer ?
#
loop_
_entity_poly.entity_id
_entity_poly.type
_entity_poly.pdbx_seq_one_letter_code
_entity_poly.pdbx_strand_id
1 'polypeptide(L)'
;MKTVELLAKYLNQWPNDTTGIFMHPATSQLFGYRENHESPDELIISSLVGHSLTDDAGNVISEHEWREEKFSKAISTVHQSDEQLRKENLYHTKLQCLAEVLGKQSFIDKNSANNAAEAINAAFDKITF
;
A
#
# COMPACT_ATOMS: atom_id res chain seq x y z
N MET A 1 2.74 4.13 -22.73
CA MET A 1 2.66 4.33 -21.27
C MET A 1 3.54 5.52 -20.96
N LYS A 2 3.04 6.54 -20.26
CA LYS A 2 3.79 7.79 -20.07
C LYS A 2 5.02 7.53 -19.19
N THR A 3 6.13 8.24 -19.43
CA THR A 3 7.34 8.17 -18.59
C THR A 3 7.02 8.38 -17.11
N VAL A 4 6.12 9.32 -16.81
CA VAL A 4 5.62 9.58 -15.45
C VAL A 4 4.93 8.37 -14.83
N GLU A 5 4.07 7.68 -15.58
CA GLU A 5 3.38 6.46 -15.11
C GLU A 5 4.37 5.31 -14.89
N LEU A 6 5.43 5.24 -15.69
CA LEU A 6 6.48 4.24 -15.53
C LEU A 6 7.29 4.50 -14.26
N LEU A 7 7.76 5.73 -14.07
CA LEU A 7 8.48 6.14 -12.88
C LEU A 7 7.63 5.97 -11.61
N ALA A 8 6.33 6.28 -11.69
CA ALA A 8 5.36 6.07 -10.62
C ALA A 8 5.22 4.58 -10.20
N LYS A 9 5.31 3.64 -11.14
CA LYS A 9 5.25 2.20 -10.78
C LYS A 9 6.42 1.75 -9.94
N TYR A 10 7.61 2.28 -10.19
CA TYR A 10 8.82 1.86 -9.50
C TYR A 10 9.11 2.67 -8.23
N LEU A 11 8.20 3.56 -7.79
CA LEU A 11 8.33 4.45 -6.61
C LEU A 11 8.88 3.80 -5.33
N ASN A 12 8.54 2.54 -5.08
CA ASN A 12 8.98 1.81 -3.90
C ASN A 12 10.44 1.34 -3.95
N GLN A 13 11.08 1.44 -5.12
CA GLN A 13 12.49 1.06 -5.32
C GLN A 13 13.45 2.25 -5.23
N TRP A 14 12.91 3.47 -5.09
CA TRP A 14 13.71 4.69 -4.93
C TRP A 14 14.16 4.82 -3.47
N PRO A 15 15.30 5.47 -3.20
CA PRO A 15 15.70 5.79 -1.84
C PRO A 15 14.60 6.55 -1.09
N ASN A 16 14.32 6.19 0.16
CA ASN A 16 13.22 6.76 0.95
C ASN A 16 13.35 8.28 1.16
N ASP A 17 14.58 8.79 1.12
CA ASP A 17 14.97 10.19 1.26
C ASP A 17 14.98 10.96 -0.08
N THR A 18 14.49 10.36 -1.16
CA THR A 18 14.30 11.04 -2.45
C THR A 18 13.15 12.05 -2.35
N THR A 19 13.48 13.33 -2.57
CA THR A 19 12.58 14.47 -2.50
C THR A 19 12.09 14.94 -3.88
N GLY A 20 12.78 14.57 -4.95
CA GLY A 20 12.36 14.85 -6.32
C GLY A 20 13.15 14.05 -7.35
N ILE A 21 12.67 13.97 -8.59
CA ILE A 21 13.31 13.22 -9.67
C ILE A 21 13.31 14.06 -10.94
N PHE A 22 14.41 14.06 -11.67
CA PHE A 22 14.41 14.53 -13.05
C PHE A 22 15.15 13.57 -13.97
N MET A 23 14.84 13.66 -15.26
CA MET A 23 15.52 12.91 -16.29
C MET A 23 16.48 13.85 -17.03
N HIS A 24 17.75 13.47 -17.13
CA HIS A 24 18.72 14.29 -17.84
C HIS A 24 18.42 14.27 -19.35
N PRO A 25 18.26 15.44 -19.99
CA PRO A 25 17.70 15.55 -21.34
C PRO A 25 18.62 14.94 -22.42
N ALA A 26 19.93 14.86 -22.18
CA ALA A 26 20.89 14.38 -23.17
C ALA A 26 21.27 12.91 -23.00
N THR A 27 21.09 12.35 -21.80
CA THR A 27 21.55 10.98 -21.47
C THR A 27 20.40 10.04 -21.13
N SER A 28 19.17 10.57 -20.97
CA SER A 28 17.99 9.82 -20.51
C SER A 28 18.21 9.10 -19.17
N GLN A 29 19.23 9.50 -18.41
CA GLN A 29 19.50 9.01 -17.07
C GLN A 29 18.57 9.69 -16.06
N LEU A 30 18.22 8.94 -15.01
CA LEU A 30 17.36 9.42 -13.94
C LEU A 30 18.21 9.88 -12.75
N PHE A 31 17.86 11.04 -12.23
CA PHE A 31 18.55 11.67 -11.11
C PHE A 31 17.56 11.99 -10.00
N GLY A 32 17.97 11.75 -8.76
CA GLY A 32 17.18 12.01 -7.56
C GLY A 32 17.75 13.15 -6.75
N TYR A 33 16.91 14.11 -6.39
CA TYR A 33 17.22 15.01 -5.29
C TYR A 33 16.94 14.27 -3.98
N ARG A 34 17.89 14.33 -3.05
CA ARG A 34 17.78 13.72 -1.73
C ARG A 34 17.80 14.78 -0.65
N GLU A 35 17.13 14.49 0.46
CA GLU A 35 17.14 15.38 1.62
C GLU A 35 18.58 15.59 2.13
N ASN A 36 18.99 16.85 2.29
CA ASN A 36 20.36 17.25 2.69
C ASN A 36 21.47 17.02 1.64
N HIS A 37 21.13 16.76 0.38
CA HIS A 37 22.11 16.71 -0.71
C HIS A 37 22.01 17.97 -1.59
N GLU A 38 23.15 18.66 -1.80
CA GLU A 38 23.21 19.86 -2.65
C GLU A 38 23.10 19.53 -4.14
N SER A 39 23.57 18.34 -4.53
CA SER A 39 23.55 17.86 -5.91
C SER A 39 22.66 16.62 -6.03
N PRO A 40 21.97 16.47 -7.16
CA PRO A 40 21.21 15.26 -7.43
C PRO A 40 22.13 14.09 -7.76
N ASP A 41 21.79 12.92 -7.24
CA ASP A 41 22.55 11.69 -7.46
C ASP A 41 21.95 10.87 -8.59
N GLU A 42 22.78 10.20 -9.38
CA GLU A 42 22.31 9.24 -10.38
C GLU A 42 21.63 8.08 -9.67
N LEU A 43 20.42 7.74 -10.15
CA LEU A 43 19.64 6.67 -9.55
C LEU A 43 19.74 5.41 -10.38
N ILE A 44 20.36 4.39 -9.78
CA ILE A 44 20.53 3.09 -10.39
C ILE A 44 19.30 2.23 -10.08
N ILE A 45 18.36 2.17 -11.02
CA ILE A 45 17.17 1.32 -10.92
C ILE A 45 17.28 0.19 -11.92
N SER A 46 17.68 -0.98 -11.45
CA SER A 46 17.82 -2.20 -12.27
C SER A 46 16.50 -2.59 -12.96
N SER A 47 15.36 -2.27 -12.35
CA SER A 47 14.03 -2.56 -12.89
C SER A 47 13.57 -1.65 -14.04
N LEU A 48 14.29 -0.56 -14.32
CA LEU A 48 14.03 0.34 -15.45
C LEU A 48 14.92 0.03 -16.68
N VAL A 49 15.90 -0.87 -16.52
CA VAL A 49 16.82 -1.28 -17.57
C VAL A 49 16.04 -1.98 -18.70
N GLY A 50 16.09 -1.42 -19.91
CA GLY A 50 15.42 -1.96 -21.10
C GLY A 50 14.07 -1.32 -21.44
N HIS A 51 13.57 -0.37 -20.64
CA HIS A 51 12.41 0.43 -21.01
C HIS A 51 12.83 1.66 -21.83
N SER A 52 12.26 1.83 -23.03
CA SER A 52 12.42 3.07 -23.81
C SER A 52 11.57 4.19 -23.20
N LEU A 53 12.22 5.15 -22.56
CA LEU A 53 11.61 6.39 -22.05
C LEU A 53 11.33 7.32 -23.24
N THR A 54 10.27 7.07 -24.01
CA THR A 54 10.04 7.80 -25.27
C THR A 54 9.29 9.12 -25.11
N ASP A 55 9.98 10.20 -25.51
CA ASP A 55 9.59 11.31 -26.42
C ASP A 55 8.34 12.18 -26.22
N ASP A 56 7.50 11.96 -25.22
CA ASP A 56 6.42 12.92 -24.94
C ASP A 56 6.92 14.03 -24.00
N ALA A 57 7.20 15.19 -24.62
CA ALA A 57 7.58 16.48 -24.06
C ALA A 57 7.12 16.72 -22.61
N GLY A 58 8.05 16.52 -21.67
CA GLY A 58 7.87 16.82 -20.24
C GLY A 58 9.01 16.23 -19.41
N ASN A 59 10.22 16.76 -19.55
CA ASN A 59 11.47 16.24 -18.96
C ASN A 59 11.59 16.36 -17.42
N VAL A 60 10.53 16.71 -16.72
CA VAL A 60 10.61 17.01 -15.28
C VAL A 60 9.33 16.49 -14.63
N ILE A 61 9.43 15.40 -13.88
CA ILE A 61 8.48 15.19 -12.79
C ILE A 61 8.84 16.26 -11.78
N SER A 62 8.02 17.30 -11.67
CA SER A 62 8.27 18.33 -10.68
C SER A 62 8.27 17.74 -9.27
N GLU A 63 8.98 18.37 -8.35
CA GLU A 63 8.93 18.02 -6.92
C GLU A 63 7.48 17.96 -6.41
N HIS A 64 6.60 18.80 -6.96
CA HIS A 64 5.18 18.82 -6.64
C HIS A 64 4.47 17.55 -7.11
N GLU A 65 4.58 17.19 -8.39
CA GLU A 65 4.00 15.95 -8.93
C GLU A 65 4.53 14.72 -8.20
N TRP A 66 5.81 14.75 -7.81
CA TRP A 66 6.44 13.73 -6.99
C TRP A 66 5.81 13.61 -5.59
N ARG A 67 5.64 14.74 -4.89
CA ARG A 67 5.04 14.78 -3.56
C ARG A 67 3.58 14.37 -3.57
N GLU A 68 2.80 14.81 -4.57
CA GLU A 68 1.39 14.44 -4.71
C GLU A 68 1.22 12.93 -4.90
N GLU A 69 2.03 12.31 -5.77
CA GLU A 69 1.96 10.87 -6.00
C GLU A 69 2.42 10.07 -4.76
N LYS A 70 3.49 10.52 -4.09
CA LYS A 70 3.95 9.92 -2.81
C LYS A 70 2.86 9.99 -1.74
N PHE A 71 2.15 11.12 -1.66
CA PHE A 71 1.05 11.33 -0.70
C PHE A 71 -0.17 10.48 -1.05
N SER A 72 -0.59 10.45 -2.32
CA SER A 72 -1.69 9.61 -2.82
C SER A 72 -1.47 8.12 -2.50
N LYS A 73 -0.25 7.63 -2.75
CA LYS A 73 0.11 6.24 -2.47
C LYS A 73 0.21 5.94 -0.97
N ALA A 74 0.72 6.89 -0.18
CA ALA A 74 0.73 6.78 1.28
C ALA A 74 -0.69 6.69 1.84
N ILE A 75 -1.62 7.55 1.38
CA ILE A 75 -3.04 7.49 1.73
C ILE A 75 -3.65 6.14 1.35
N SER A 76 -3.41 5.66 0.12
CA SER A 76 -3.89 4.35 -0.32
C SER A 76 -3.38 3.21 0.56
N THR A 77 -2.10 3.25 0.96
CA THR A 77 -1.49 2.26 1.84
C THR A 77 -2.10 2.33 3.25
N VAL A 78 -2.32 3.53 3.78
CA VAL A 78 -2.98 3.75 5.08
C VAL A 78 -4.41 3.22 5.07
N HIS A 79 -5.18 3.49 4.02
CA HIS A 79 -6.54 2.95 3.90
C HIS A 79 -6.56 1.42 3.79
N GLN A 80 -5.61 0.82 3.07
CA GLN A 80 -5.46 -0.64 3.03
C GLN A 80 -5.10 -1.21 4.41
N SER A 81 -4.20 -0.56 5.16
CA SER A 81 -3.88 -0.99 6.52
C SER A 81 -5.04 -0.82 7.49
N ASP A 82 -5.85 0.24 7.35
CA ASP A 82 -7.02 0.46 8.19
C ASP A 82 -8.12 -0.58 7.90
N GLU A 83 -8.33 -0.92 6.63
CA GLU A 83 -9.27 -1.98 6.25
C GLU A 83 -8.81 -3.34 6.78
N GLN A 84 -7.51 -3.63 6.68
CA GLN A 84 -6.91 -4.86 7.19
C GLN A 84 -7.03 -4.94 8.72
N LEU A 85 -6.70 -3.86 9.43
CA LEU A 85 -6.84 -3.75 10.87
C LEU A 85 -8.30 -3.92 11.32
N ARG A 86 -9.25 -3.33 10.59
CA ARG A 86 -10.68 -3.53 10.85
C ARG A 86 -11.11 -4.99 10.67
N LYS A 87 -10.64 -5.67 9.62
CA LYS A 87 -10.91 -7.10 9.39
C LYS A 87 -10.33 -7.97 10.50
N GLU A 88 -9.09 -7.69 10.92
CA GLU A 88 -8.42 -8.41 12.02
C GLU A 88 -9.15 -8.21 13.35
N ASN A 89 -9.52 -6.97 13.68
CA ASN A 89 -10.29 -6.67 14.89
C ASN A 89 -11.66 -7.37 14.90
N LEU A 90 -12.35 -7.40 13.75
CA LEU A 90 -13.62 -8.13 13.61
C LEU A 90 -13.42 -9.63 13.80
N TYR A 91 -12.37 -10.20 13.20
CA TYR A 91 -12.03 -11.62 13.36
C TYR A 91 -11.73 -11.97 14.82
N HIS A 92 -10.90 -11.18 15.50
CA HIS A 92 -10.59 -11.37 16.92
C HIS A 92 -11.83 -11.28 17.81
N THR A 93 -12.71 -10.30 17.56
CA THR A 93 -13.97 -10.16 18.30
C THR A 93 -14.88 -11.37 18.08
N LYS A 94 -15.02 -11.85 16.83
CA LYS A 94 -15.79 -13.05 16.51
C LYS A 94 -15.27 -14.28 17.25
N LEU A 95 -13.94 -14.48 17.28
CA LEU A 95 -13.31 -15.58 18.03
C LEU A 95 -13.56 -15.47 19.53
N GLN A 96 -13.48 -14.27 20.10
CA GLN A 96 -13.76 -14.05 21.52
C GLN A 96 -15.21 -14.38 21.86
N CYS A 97 -16.18 -13.89 21.08
CA CYS A 97 -17.59 -14.23 21.28
C CYS A 97 -17.83 -15.75 21.18
N LEU A 98 -17.17 -16.41 20.22
CA LEU A 98 -17.29 -17.87 20.08
C LEU A 98 -16.72 -18.59 21.31
N ALA A 99 -15.54 -18.18 21.80
CA ALA A 99 -14.94 -18.75 23.00
C ALA A 99 -15.82 -18.56 24.24
N GLU A 100 -16.43 -17.39 24.41
CA GLU A 100 -17.35 -17.10 25.52
C GLU A 100 -18.63 -17.94 25.47
N VAL A 101 -19.21 -18.15 24.28
CA VAL A 101 -20.44 -18.95 24.12
C VAL A 101 -20.15 -20.43 24.36
N LEU A 102 -19.07 -20.94 23.80
CA LEU A 102 -18.68 -22.34 23.97
C LEU A 102 -18.19 -22.63 25.39
N GLY A 103 -17.49 -21.69 26.03
CA GLY A 103 -17.01 -21.82 27.41
C GLY A 103 -18.12 -21.88 28.47
N LYS A 104 -19.36 -21.49 28.13
CA LYS A 104 -20.53 -21.62 29.00
C LYS A 104 -21.17 -23.01 28.95
N GLN A 105 -20.75 -23.86 28.01
CA GLN A 105 -21.25 -25.22 27.88
C GLN A 105 -20.34 -26.19 28.64
N SER A 106 -20.93 -27.12 29.41
CA SER A 106 -20.18 -28.15 30.13
C SER A 106 -19.59 -29.23 29.21
N PHE A 107 -20.15 -29.36 28.01
CA PHE A 107 -19.69 -30.26 26.95
C PHE A 107 -19.94 -29.60 25.60
N ILE A 108 -18.96 -29.66 24.71
CA ILE A 108 -19.03 -29.06 23.37
C ILE A 108 -19.04 -30.20 22.35
N ASP A 109 -20.15 -30.36 21.64
CA ASP A 109 -20.22 -31.24 20.48
C ASP A 109 -19.99 -30.46 19.18
N LYS A 110 -19.57 -31.16 18.12
CA LYS A 110 -19.22 -30.52 16.85
C LYS A 110 -20.38 -29.76 16.22
N ASN A 111 -21.62 -30.25 16.35
CA ASN A 111 -22.77 -29.62 15.71
C ASN A 111 -23.18 -28.36 16.47
N SER A 112 -23.18 -28.38 17.80
CA SER A 112 -23.44 -27.20 18.62
C SER A 112 -22.37 -26.11 18.42
N ALA A 113 -21.10 -26.50 18.30
CA ALA A 113 -20.03 -25.56 18.01
C ALA A 113 -20.18 -24.88 16.65
N ASN A 114 -20.52 -25.65 15.61
CA ASN A 114 -20.75 -25.10 14.27
C ASN A 114 -21.97 -24.17 14.25
N ASN A 115 -23.08 -24.57 14.87
CA ASN A 115 -24.29 -23.75 14.95
C ASN A 115 -24.02 -22.42 15.69
N ALA A 116 -23.22 -22.45 16.77
CA ALA A 116 -22.82 -21.25 17.48
C ALA A 116 -21.97 -20.32 16.59
N ALA A 117 -21.01 -20.87 15.85
CA ALA A 117 -20.19 -20.10 14.92
C ALA A 117 -21.02 -19.47 13.79
N GLU A 118 -21.96 -20.21 13.21
CA GLU A 118 -22.88 -19.71 12.18
C GLU A 118 -23.78 -18.60 12.71
N ALA A 119 -24.37 -18.78 13.89
CA ALA A 119 -25.24 -17.79 14.52
C ALA A 119 -24.48 -16.49 14.85
N ILE A 120 -23.24 -16.60 15.36
CA ILE A 120 -22.38 -15.45 15.63
C ILE A 120 -22.04 -14.72 14.33
N ASN A 121 -21.61 -15.44 13.29
CA ASN A 121 -21.31 -14.82 12.00
C ASN A 121 -22.53 -14.08 11.43
N ALA A 122 -23.70 -14.72 11.42
CA ALA A 122 -24.93 -14.11 10.94
C ALA A 122 -25.39 -12.89 11.78
N ALA A 123 -25.09 -12.88 13.08
CA ALA A 123 -25.36 -11.72 13.93
C ALA A 123 -24.44 -10.54 13.58
N PHE A 124 -23.14 -10.78 13.41
CA PHE A 124 -22.19 -9.74 13.00
C PHE A 124 -22.48 -9.19 11.60
N ASP A 125 -22.91 -10.03 10.66
CA ASP A 125 -23.25 -9.59 9.30
C ASP A 125 -24.47 -8.65 9.27
N LYS A 126 -25.31 -8.67 10.31
CA LYS A 126 -26.45 -7.75 10.48
C LYS A 126 -26.09 -6.44 11.18
N ILE A 127 -24.91 -6.34 11.80
CA ILE A 127 -24.45 -5.11 12.44
C ILE A 127 -23.82 -4.24 11.34
N THR A 128 -24.63 -3.36 10.78
CA THR A 128 -24.16 -2.33 9.82
C THR A 128 -23.85 -1.04 10.55
N PHE A 129 -22.71 -0.43 10.21
CA PHE A 129 -22.25 0.87 10.73
C PHE A 129 -22.59 2.01 9.77
#